data_AF-A0A7G9W3V1-F1
#
_entry.id   AF-A0A7G9W3V1-F1
#
_cell.length_a   1.000
_cell.length_b   1.000
_cell.length_c   1.000
_cell.angle_alpha   90.00
_cell.angle_beta   90.00
_cell.angle_gamma   90.00
#
_symmetry.space_group_name_H-M   'P 1'
#
loop_
_entity.id
_entity.type
_entity.pdbx_description
1 polymer ?
#
loop_
_entity_poly.entity_id
_entity_poly.type
_entity_poly.pdbx_seq_one_letter_code
_entity_poly.pdbx_strand_id
1 'polypeptide(L)'
;MERRMRGNSHVRCGAGEKMEIISKSYLLLYRNVELELELEKKANEELLKVVRDITDLVDIHYIRQKEAKGLGHAIYCAKTFVGNEPFAVMLGDDVVYNEGKPCLKQMIEVYDEYKTSVLGVQTVKDEDVCKYGIVDGERVSDRVYTVKGLVEKPAVDEAPSNVAILGRYIINPGIFDILAETKPGKGGEIQLTDALKELALQEDMYAYDFVGKRYDVGNKQGFLEATVETALRREDLKDEFLEYLVRVVEKEVGAVREVACCHDK
;
A
#
# COMPACT_ATOMS: atom_id res chain seq x y z
N MET A 1 -49.60 24.47 -1.68
CA MET A 1 -49.53 24.10 -3.12
C MET A 1 -48.18 24.60 -3.59
N GLU A 2 -47.21 23.81 -4.05
CA GLU A 2 -47.27 22.50 -4.66
C GLU A 2 -45.86 21.88 -4.60
N ARG A 3 -45.82 20.55 -4.47
CA ARG A 3 -44.62 19.72 -4.44
C ARG A 3 -43.92 19.72 -5.79
N ARG A 4 -42.59 19.66 -5.79
CA ARG A 4 -41.86 18.77 -6.71
C ARG A 4 -40.68 18.13 -6.00
N MET A 5 -40.82 16.83 -5.81
CA MET A 5 -39.78 15.92 -5.34
C MET A 5 -38.79 15.58 -6.46
N ARG A 6 -37.63 15.06 -6.02
CA ARG A 6 -36.65 14.18 -6.67
C ARG A 6 -35.50 14.83 -7.44
N GLY A 7 -34.34 14.69 -6.80
CA GLY A 7 -33.02 14.52 -7.40
C GLY A 7 -32.06 14.06 -6.32
N ASN A 8 -32.25 12.85 -5.77
CA ASN A 8 -31.18 12.20 -4.99
C ASN A 8 -30.04 11.91 -5.97
N SER A 9 -29.04 12.79 -6.02
CA SER A 9 -27.73 12.47 -6.55
C SER A 9 -27.10 11.43 -5.62
N HIS A 10 -27.34 10.15 -5.92
CA HIS A 10 -26.45 9.08 -5.46
C HIS A 10 -25.17 9.24 -6.25
N VAL A 11 -24.15 9.82 -5.63
CA VAL A 11 -22.78 9.75 -6.12
C VAL A 11 -22.33 8.31 -5.88
N ARG A 12 -22.10 7.58 -6.97
CA ARG A 12 -21.44 6.26 -6.96
C ARG A 12 -19.93 6.53 -6.96
N CYS A 13 -19.16 6.07 -5.99
CA CYS A 13 -17.71 6.08 -6.06
C CYS A 13 -17.29 4.94 -7.00
N GLY A 14 -17.03 5.29 -8.26
CA GLY A 14 -16.42 4.40 -9.25
C GLY A 14 -14.90 4.39 -9.10
N ALA A 15 -14.23 3.42 -9.73
CA ALA A 15 -12.77 3.19 -9.70
C ALA A 15 -11.86 4.33 -10.23
N GLY A 16 -12.36 5.57 -10.34
CA GLY A 16 -11.65 6.75 -10.84
C GLY A 16 -11.27 7.79 -9.79
N GLU A 17 -11.70 7.63 -8.53
CA GLU A 17 -11.38 8.58 -7.45
C GLU A 17 -10.28 8.01 -6.55
N LYS A 18 -9.27 8.84 -6.22
CA LYS A 18 -8.23 8.52 -5.26
C LYS A 18 -8.18 9.57 -4.15
N MET A 19 -8.05 9.11 -2.92
CA MET A 19 -7.84 9.97 -1.77
C MET A 19 -6.45 9.75 -1.19
N GLU A 20 -5.71 10.83 -1.03
CA GLU A 20 -4.41 10.83 -0.38
C GLU A 20 -4.49 11.52 0.99
N ILE A 21 -3.96 10.84 2.00
CA ILE A 21 -3.96 11.33 3.38
C ILE A 21 -2.54 11.76 3.72
N ILE A 22 -2.37 13.06 3.91
CA ILE A 22 -1.05 13.67 4.05
C ILE A 22 -0.89 14.18 5.49
N SER A 23 0.20 13.78 6.15
CA SER A 23 0.52 14.20 7.53
C SER A 23 1.49 15.39 7.62
N LYS A 24 2.14 15.81 6.52
CA LYS A 24 3.00 17.03 6.44
C LYS A 24 3.00 17.63 5.03
N SER A 25 3.12 18.95 4.94
CA SER A 25 2.94 19.80 3.76
C SER A 25 3.83 19.47 2.55
N TYR A 26 3.49 18.46 1.75
CA TYR A 26 4.03 18.29 0.39
C TYR A 26 2.91 17.80 -0.53
N LEU A 27 2.26 18.74 -1.22
CA LEU A 27 1.25 18.46 -2.23
C LEU A 27 1.97 18.30 -3.59
N LEU A 28 2.70 17.20 -3.77
CA LEU A 28 3.53 16.98 -4.98
C LEU A 28 2.76 16.34 -6.15
N LEU A 29 1.50 15.93 -5.92
CA LEU A 29 0.67 15.24 -6.91
C LEU A 29 -0.44 16.12 -7.52
N TYR A 30 -0.39 17.44 -7.29
CA TYR A 30 -1.34 18.38 -7.90
C TYR A 30 -0.88 18.80 -9.30
N ARG A 31 -1.85 19.10 -10.18
CA ARG A 31 -1.60 19.69 -11.50
C ARG A 31 -0.72 20.93 -11.39
N ASN A 32 0.53 20.81 -11.82
CA ASN A 32 1.48 21.93 -11.79
C ASN A 32 1.46 22.66 -13.14
N VAL A 33 0.62 23.69 -13.22
CA VAL A 33 0.46 24.52 -14.43
C VAL A 33 1.78 25.20 -14.82
N GLU A 34 2.60 25.58 -13.86
CA GLU A 34 3.91 26.18 -14.12
C GLU A 34 4.87 25.18 -14.79
N LEU A 35 4.87 23.92 -14.34
CA LEU A 35 5.62 22.85 -14.97
C LEU A 35 5.12 22.55 -16.39
N GLU A 36 3.81 22.48 -16.60
CA GLU A 36 3.22 22.29 -17.94
C GLU A 36 3.66 23.41 -18.90
N LEU A 37 3.56 24.68 -18.47
CA LEU A 37 3.96 25.83 -19.28
C LEU A 37 5.45 25.84 -19.60
N GLU A 38 6.31 25.43 -18.65
CA GLU A 38 7.74 25.33 -18.88
C GLU A 38 8.11 24.18 -19.83
N LEU A 39 7.42 23.04 -19.76
CA LEU A 39 7.60 21.92 -20.69
C LEU A 39 7.11 22.27 -22.10
N GLU A 40 5.99 22.99 -22.21
CA GLU A 40 5.48 23.55 -23.48
C GLU A 40 6.50 24.51 -24.11
N LYS A 41 7.05 25.46 -23.33
CA LYS A 41 8.08 26.39 -23.81
C LYS A 41 9.33 25.68 -24.29
N LYS A 42 9.69 24.56 -23.68
CA LYS A 42 10.86 23.73 -24.05
C LYS A 42 10.56 22.75 -25.18
N ALA A 43 9.34 22.72 -25.72
CA ALA A 43 8.88 21.78 -26.74
C ALA A 43 9.14 20.30 -26.36
N ASN A 44 9.09 19.99 -25.06
CA ASN A 44 9.31 18.63 -24.56
C ASN A 44 7.97 17.88 -24.48
N GLU A 45 7.41 17.57 -25.65
CA GLU A 45 6.05 17.03 -25.81
C GLU A 45 5.85 15.68 -25.10
N GLU A 46 6.88 14.84 -25.05
CA GLU A 46 6.81 13.55 -24.37
C GLU A 46 6.61 13.70 -22.86
N LEU A 47 7.43 14.53 -22.20
CA LEU A 47 7.28 14.79 -20.76
C LEU A 47 5.99 15.54 -20.45
N LEU A 48 5.57 16.48 -21.30
CA LEU A 48 4.30 17.17 -21.14
C LEU A 48 3.12 16.20 -21.17
N LYS A 49 3.15 15.25 -22.11
CA LYS A 49 2.13 14.21 -22.22
C LYS A 49 2.09 13.35 -20.95
N VAL A 50 3.24 12.91 -20.44
CA VAL A 50 3.31 12.13 -19.19
C VAL A 50 2.68 12.89 -18.01
N VAL A 51 2.99 14.19 -17.86
CA VAL A 51 2.43 15.01 -16.76
C VAL A 51 0.91 15.16 -16.89
N ARG A 52 0.39 15.37 -18.10
CA ARG A 52 -1.05 15.47 -18.36
C ARG A 52 -1.78 14.15 -18.17
N ASP A 53 -1.23 13.07 -18.71
CA ASP A 53 -1.80 11.72 -18.60
C ASP A 53 -1.97 11.30 -17.13
N ILE A 54 -1.04 11.67 -16.23
CA ILE A 54 -1.16 11.41 -14.79
C ILE A 54 -2.32 12.21 -14.16
N THR A 55 -2.48 13.47 -14.57
CA THR A 55 -3.48 14.39 -14.00
C THR A 55 -4.89 14.02 -14.44
N ASP A 56 -5.05 13.57 -15.68
CA ASP A 56 -6.36 13.22 -16.27
C ASP A 56 -6.80 11.78 -15.93
N LEU A 57 -5.92 10.96 -15.33
CA LEU A 57 -6.20 9.55 -15.06
C LEU A 57 -7.26 9.35 -13.96
N VAL A 58 -7.23 10.18 -12.91
CA VAL A 58 -8.01 10.00 -11.68
C VAL A 58 -8.25 11.33 -10.97
N ASP A 59 -9.40 11.45 -10.30
CA ASP A 59 -9.68 12.56 -9.40
C ASP A 59 -8.93 12.37 -8.08
N ILE A 60 -8.02 13.30 -7.76
CA ILE A 60 -7.19 13.24 -6.55
C ILE A 60 -7.71 14.23 -5.50
N HIS A 61 -8.11 13.69 -4.35
CA HIS A 61 -8.56 14.45 -3.20
C HIS A 61 -7.57 14.34 -2.04
N TYR A 62 -7.41 15.43 -1.30
CA TYR A 62 -6.45 15.51 -0.20
C TYR A 62 -7.15 15.77 1.13
N ILE A 63 -6.79 14.98 2.14
CA ILE A 63 -7.18 15.24 3.52
C ILE A 63 -5.93 15.36 4.38
N ARG A 64 -5.94 16.39 5.23
CA ARG A 64 -4.85 16.63 6.16
C ARG A 64 -5.07 15.88 7.47
N GLN A 65 -4.15 14.99 7.81
CA GLN A 65 -4.07 14.44 9.15
C GLN A 65 -3.38 15.47 10.07
N LYS A 66 -4.15 16.13 10.94
CA LYS A 66 -3.62 17.23 11.78
C LYS A 66 -2.61 16.75 12.82
N GLU A 67 -2.82 15.56 13.36
CA GLU A 67 -1.99 14.94 14.39
C GLU A 67 -1.69 13.49 13.96
N ALA A 68 -0.42 13.09 14.04
CA ALA A 68 0.03 11.76 13.68
C ALA A 68 -0.34 10.73 14.76
N LYS A 69 -1.62 10.37 14.82
CA LYS A 69 -2.17 9.39 15.78
C LYS A 69 -2.23 7.96 15.25
N GLY A 70 -1.41 7.62 14.25
CA GLY A 70 -1.40 6.30 13.61
C GLY A 70 -2.31 6.16 12.38
N LEU A 71 -2.23 4.98 11.76
CA LEU A 71 -2.90 4.64 10.51
C LEU A 71 -4.42 4.59 10.64
N GLY A 72 -4.95 4.04 11.74
CA GLY A 72 -6.39 3.99 11.97
C GLY A 72 -7.00 5.40 12.03
N HIS A 73 -6.32 6.33 12.70
CA HIS A 73 -6.72 7.74 12.70
C HIS A 73 -6.65 8.37 11.31
N ALA A 74 -5.61 8.05 10.52
CA ALA A 74 -5.50 8.54 9.14
C ALA A 74 -6.73 8.11 8.33
N ILE A 75 -7.06 6.83 8.33
CA ILE A 75 -8.24 6.28 7.63
C ILE A 75 -9.52 6.93 8.14
N TYR A 76 -9.69 7.09 9.44
CA TYR A 76 -10.86 7.76 10.00
C TYR A 76 -11.04 9.20 9.48
N CYS A 77 -9.95 9.94 9.23
CA CYS A 77 -10.03 11.27 8.63
C CYS A 77 -10.69 11.26 7.24
N ALA A 78 -10.67 10.14 6.52
CA ALA A 78 -11.29 9.98 5.20
C ALA A 78 -12.78 9.59 5.24
N LYS A 79 -13.37 9.36 6.42
CA LYS A 79 -14.78 8.91 6.58
C LYS A 79 -15.78 9.73 5.77
N THR A 80 -15.68 11.06 5.82
CA THR A 80 -16.64 11.95 5.15
C THR A 80 -16.54 11.91 3.64
N PHE A 81 -15.40 11.52 3.09
CA PHE A 81 -15.19 11.40 1.65
C PHE A 81 -15.66 10.04 1.15
N VAL A 82 -15.22 8.96 1.81
CA VAL A 82 -15.59 7.60 1.43
C VAL A 82 -17.10 7.35 1.59
N GLY A 83 -17.71 7.92 2.63
CA GLY A 83 -19.12 7.71 2.91
C GLY A 83 -19.42 6.28 3.34
N ASN A 84 -20.45 5.67 2.75
CA ASN A 84 -20.92 4.33 3.09
C ASN A 84 -20.67 3.32 1.95
N GLU A 85 -19.51 3.42 1.31
CA GLU A 85 -19.09 2.51 0.25
C GLU A 85 -17.78 1.78 0.65
N PRO A 86 -17.55 0.56 0.17
CA PRO A 86 -16.29 -0.14 0.40
C PRO A 86 -15.14 0.61 -0.30
N PHE A 87 -13.96 0.59 0.32
CA PHE A 87 -12.83 1.37 -0.15
C PHE A 87 -11.52 0.61 -0.04
N ALA A 88 -10.59 0.95 -0.95
CA ALA A 88 -9.25 0.41 -0.91
C ALA A 88 -8.31 1.30 -0.08
N VAL A 89 -7.43 0.69 0.70
CA VAL A 89 -6.33 1.36 1.38
C VAL A 89 -5.01 0.85 0.81
N MET A 90 -4.13 1.76 0.43
CA MET A 90 -2.80 1.45 -0.09
C MET A 90 -1.75 2.25 0.68
N LEU A 91 -0.86 1.56 1.38
CA LEU A 91 0.27 2.21 2.03
C LEU A 91 1.35 2.52 1.00
N GLY A 92 1.82 3.77 0.99
CA GLY A 92 2.74 4.29 -0.03
C GLY A 92 4.17 3.77 0.10
N ASP A 93 4.54 3.25 1.27
CA ASP A 93 5.81 2.58 1.56
C ASP A 93 5.82 1.11 1.13
N ASP A 94 4.67 0.56 0.72
CA ASP A 94 4.57 -0.78 0.17
C ASP A 94 4.43 -0.75 -1.34
N VAL A 95 5.50 -1.12 -2.04
CA VAL A 95 5.49 -1.26 -3.50
C VAL A 95 5.34 -2.74 -3.84
N VAL A 96 4.30 -3.09 -4.59
CA VAL A 96 4.07 -4.46 -5.05
C VAL A 96 4.18 -4.50 -6.56
N TYR A 97 5.14 -5.29 -7.05
CA TYR A 97 5.31 -5.54 -8.47
C TYR A 97 4.80 -6.92 -8.84
N ASN A 98 4.01 -6.98 -9.91
CA ASN A 98 3.66 -8.22 -10.59
C ASN A 98 3.61 -7.93 -12.09
N GLU A 99 4.28 -8.76 -12.89
CA GLU A 99 4.27 -8.61 -14.35
C GLU A 99 2.88 -8.88 -14.94
N GLY A 100 2.11 -9.77 -14.30
CA GLY A 100 0.74 -10.07 -14.66
C GLY A 100 -0.25 -9.06 -14.06
N LYS A 101 -1.07 -9.54 -13.13
CA LYS A 101 -2.19 -8.76 -12.58
C LYS A 101 -1.75 -7.91 -11.39
N PRO A 102 -2.03 -6.59 -11.34
CA PRO A 102 -1.74 -5.77 -10.16
C PRO A 102 -2.39 -6.32 -8.88
N CYS A 103 -1.69 -6.20 -7.74
CA CYS A 103 -2.14 -6.72 -6.45
C CYS A 103 -3.57 -6.28 -6.09
N LEU A 104 -3.86 -4.97 -6.20
CA LEU A 104 -5.19 -4.46 -5.86
C LEU A 104 -6.28 -5.07 -6.75
N LYS A 105 -5.99 -5.29 -8.04
CA LYS A 105 -6.96 -5.90 -8.96
C LYS A 105 -7.26 -7.35 -8.59
N GLN A 106 -6.26 -8.11 -8.14
CA GLN A 106 -6.46 -9.46 -7.60
C GLN A 106 -7.38 -9.42 -6.37
N MET A 107 -7.14 -8.48 -5.45
CA MET A 107 -7.97 -8.34 -4.24
C MET A 107 -9.40 -7.91 -4.55
N ILE A 108 -9.61 -7.05 -5.55
CA ILE A 108 -10.95 -6.64 -5.99
C ILE A 108 -11.74 -7.86 -6.49
N GLU A 109 -11.10 -8.80 -7.18
CA GLU A 109 -11.76 -10.04 -7.63
C GLU A 109 -12.20 -10.92 -6.45
N VAL A 110 -11.36 -11.02 -5.40
CA VAL A 110 -11.73 -11.70 -4.15
C VAL A 110 -12.88 -10.98 -3.45
N TYR A 111 -12.83 -9.65 -3.37
CA TYR A 111 -13.92 -8.85 -2.83
C TYR A 111 -15.21 -9.04 -3.64
N ASP A 112 -15.12 -9.16 -4.95
CA ASP A 112 -16.29 -9.36 -5.82
C ASP A 112 -16.95 -10.73 -5.64
N GLU A 113 -16.19 -11.73 -5.20
CA GLU A 113 -16.71 -13.06 -4.86
C GLU A 113 -17.38 -13.08 -3.48
N TYR A 114 -16.68 -12.59 -2.44
CA TYR A 114 -17.12 -12.74 -1.05
C TYR A 114 -17.91 -11.55 -0.51
N LYS A 115 -17.83 -10.39 -1.15
CA LYS A 115 -18.46 -9.11 -0.75
C LYS A 115 -18.20 -8.73 0.71
N THR A 116 -16.98 -8.97 1.15
CA THR A 116 -16.52 -8.60 2.48
C THR A 116 -15.09 -8.08 2.47
N SER A 117 -14.68 -7.44 3.57
CA SER A 117 -13.34 -6.90 3.76
C SER A 117 -12.24 -7.93 3.42
N VAL A 118 -11.25 -7.50 2.63
CA VAL A 118 -10.13 -8.33 2.14
C VAL A 118 -8.79 -7.71 2.55
N LEU A 119 -7.96 -8.48 3.24
CA LEU A 119 -6.60 -8.10 3.63
C LEU A 119 -5.58 -8.69 2.65
N GLY A 120 -4.68 -7.85 2.12
CA GLY A 120 -3.55 -8.35 1.32
C GLY A 120 -2.49 -8.90 2.26
N VAL A 121 -2.11 -10.17 2.08
CA VAL A 121 -1.13 -10.83 2.94
C VAL A 121 -0.02 -11.50 2.13
N GLN A 122 1.11 -11.80 2.78
CA GLN A 122 2.08 -12.81 2.32
C GLN A 122 2.69 -13.51 3.54
N THR A 123 3.21 -14.72 3.33
CA THR A 123 4.02 -15.40 4.34
C THR A 123 5.36 -14.69 4.52
N VAL A 124 5.73 -14.41 5.77
CA VAL A 124 7.04 -13.86 6.15
C VAL A 124 7.86 -14.90 6.92
N LYS A 125 9.14 -14.63 7.15
CA LYS A 125 9.94 -15.45 8.05
C LYS A 125 9.42 -15.31 9.48
N ASP A 126 9.54 -16.38 10.27
CA ASP A 126 9.05 -16.38 11.65
C ASP A 126 9.73 -15.31 12.52
N GLU A 127 11.00 -14.98 12.25
CA GLU A 127 11.72 -13.89 12.92
C GLU A 127 11.18 -12.49 12.61
N ASP A 128 10.46 -12.33 11.50
CA ASP A 128 9.95 -11.06 11.00
C ASP A 128 8.50 -10.78 11.45
N VAL A 129 7.81 -11.74 12.06
CA VAL A 129 6.38 -11.59 12.44
C VAL A 129 6.12 -10.42 13.37
N CYS A 130 7.09 -10.06 14.22
CA CYS A 130 6.99 -8.95 15.16
C CYS A 130 6.96 -7.56 14.49
N LYS A 131 7.17 -7.49 13.17
CA LYS A 131 7.14 -6.26 12.38
C LYS A 131 5.74 -5.94 11.82
N TYR A 132 4.85 -6.93 11.79
CA TYR A 132 3.59 -6.86 11.04
C TYR A 132 2.36 -7.15 11.90
N GLY A 133 1.18 -6.78 11.40
CA GLY A 133 -0.06 -7.40 11.84
C GLY A 133 -0.12 -8.83 11.30
N ILE A 134 -0.41 -9.80 12.16
CA ILE A 134 -0.45 -11.22 11.81
C ILE A 134 -1.89 -11.72 11.84
N VAL A 135 -2.26 -12.47 10.80
CA VAL A 135 -3.57 -13.10 10.66
C VAL A 135 -3.61 -14.39 11.47
N ASP A 136 -4.64 -14.55 12.28
CA ASP A 136 -5.08 -15.84 12.81
C ASP A 136 -6.22 -16.36 11.92
N GLY A 137 -5.99 -17.46 11.22
CA GLY A 137 -6.84 -17.85 10.11
C GLY A 137 -6.53 -19.20 9.51
N GLU A 138 -7.51 -19.77 8.82
CA GLU A 138 -7.38 -21.04 8.10
C GLU A 138 -7.53 -20.82 6.60
N ARG A 139 -6.71 -21.51 5.81
CA ARG A 139 -6.82 -21.50 4.35
C ARG A 139 -8.11 -22.18 3.93
N VAL A 140 -8.93 -21.48 3.15
CA VAL A 140 -10.25 -21.97 2.69
C VAL A 140 -10.30 -22.22 1.19
N SER A 141 -9.43 -21.57 0.42
CA SER A 141 -9.29 -21.83 -1.02
C SER A 141 -7.86 -21.54 -1.48
N ASP A 142 -7.61 -21.52 -2.79
CA ASP A 142 -6.29 -21.18 -3.28
C ASP A 142 -5.95 -19.73 -2.93
N ARG A 143 -4.89 -19.54 -2.14
CA ARG A 143 -4.41 -18.22 -1.65
C ARG A 143 -5.37 -17.43 -0.76
N VAL A 144 -6.55 -17.96 -0.40
CA VAL A 144 -7.50 -17.28 0.49
C VAL A 144 -7.52 -17.94 1.86
N TYR A 145 -7.47 -17.11 2.89
CA TYR A 145 -7.60 -17.47 4.30
C TYR A 145 -8.83 -16.79 4.89
N THR A 146 -9.54 -17.48 5.78
CA THR A 146 -10.48 -16.85 6.70
C THR A 146 -9.70 -16.06 7.75
N VAL A 147 -10.26 -14.95 8.22
CA VAL A 147 -9.68 -14.16 9.31
C VAL A 147 -10.53 -14.38 10.56
N LYS A 148 -10.05 -15.18 11.50
CA LYS A 148 -10.68 -15.40 12.81
C LYS A 148 -10.19 -14.40 13.85
N GLY A 149 -8.97 -13.91 13.67
CA GLY A 149 -8.35 -12.95 14.57
C GLY A 149 -7.17 -12.24 13.91
N LEU A 150 -6.75 -11.15 14.54
CA LEU A 150 -5.64 -10.30 14.09
C LEU A 150 -4.83 -9.87 15.31
N VAL A 151 -3.51 -9.86 15.19
CA VAL A 151 -2.61 -9.43 16.27
C VAL A 151 -1.58 -8.45 15.72
N GLU A 152 -1.50 -7.25 16.28
CA GLU A 152 -0.54 -6.21 15.86
C GLU A 152 0.85 -6.47 16.46
N LYS A 153 1.82 -6.82 15.62
CA LYS A 153 3.24 -6.96 15.96
C LYS A 153 3.44 -7.90 17.17
N PRO A 154 2.97 -9.16 17.12
CA PRO A 154 3.11 -10.09 18.25
C PRO A 154 4.59 -10.36 18.56
N ALA A 155 4.88 -10.88 19.76
CA ALA A 155 6.14 -11.56 19.97
C ALA A 155 6.22 -12.82 19.09
N VAL A 156 7.42 -13.27 18.75
CA VAL A 156 7.62 -14.40 17.81
C VAL A 156 6.93 -15.67 18.32
N ASP A 157 6.94 -15.89 19.63
CA ASP A 157 6.32 -17.01 20.33
C ASP A 157 4.81 -16.85 20.56
N GLU A 158 4.27 -15.65 20.39
CA GLU A 158 2.85 -15.33 20.54
C GLU A 158 2.13 -15.18 19.19
N ALA A 159 2.86 -15.28 18.08
CA ALA A 159 2.30 -15.13 16.74
C ALA A 159 1.39 -16.32 16.38
N PRO A 160 0.12 -16.08 15.99
CA PRO A 160 -0.80 -17.18 15.65
C PRO A 160 -0.45 -17.86 14.32
N SER A 161 0.30 -17.17 13.45
CA SER A 161 0.80 -17.69 12.19
C SER A 161 2.02 -16.85 11.74
N ASN A 162 2.51 -17.09 10.52
CA ASN A 162 3.46 -16.22 9.82
C ASN A 162 2.85 -15.54 8.59
N VAL A 163 1.52 -15.44 8.53
CA VAL A 163 0.77 -14.75 7.48
C VAL A 163 0.65 -13.28 7.86
N ALA A 164 1.52 -12.45 7.27
CA ALA A 164 1.61 -11.03 7.58
C ALA A 164 0.67 -10.20 6.70
N ILE A 165 -0.01 -9.25 7.32
CA ILE A 165 -0.80 -8.22 6.66
C ILE A 165 0.15 -7.19 6.06
N LEU A 166 -0.04 -6.93 4.77
CA LEU A 166 0.74 -6.00 3.98
C LEU A 166 -0.16 -4.83 3.60
N GLY A 167 0.43 -3.71 3.19
CA GLY A 167 -0.22 -2.40 3.04
C GLY A 167 -1.23 -2.28 1.90
N ARG A 168 -2.07 -3.28 1.69
CA ARG A 168 -3.18 -3.31 0.74
C ARG A 168 -4.40 -3.90 1.44
N TYR A 169 -5.50 -3.16 1.40
CA TYR A 169 -6.75 -3.53 2.05
C TYR A 169 -7.91 -3.15 1.14
N ILE A 170 -8.99 -3.92 1.21
CA ILE A 170 -10.33 -3.50 0.79
C ILE A 170 -11.21 -3.64 2.03
N ILE A 171 -11.83 -2.55 2.47
CA ILE A 171 -12.48 -2.50 3.78
C ILE A 171 -13.91 -2.00 3.61
N ASN A 172 -14.84 -2.64 4.30
CA ASN A 172 -16.22 -2.20 4.39
C ASN A 172 -16.35 -0.94 5.27
N PRO A 173 -17.34 -0.08 4.99
CA PRO A 173 -17.49 1.20 5.69
C PRO A 173 -17.80 1.06 7.20
N GLY A 174 -18.24 -0.11 7.68
CA GLY A 174 -18.45 -0.39 9.10
C GLY A 174 -17.21 -0.14 9.97
N ILE A 175 -16.01 -0.23 9.39
CA ILE A 175 -14.76 0.11 10.06
C ILE A 175 -14.74 1.53 10.65
N PHE A 176 -15.45 2.48 10.04
CA PHE A 176 -15.42 3.88 10.48
C PHE A 176 -16.10 4.11 11.82
N ASP A 177 -17.11 3.30 12.16
CA ASP A 177 -17.78 3.41 13.46
C ASP A 177 -16.93 2.77 14.55
N ILE A 178 -16.21 1.71 14.22
CA ILE A 178 -15.22 1.08 15.11
C ILE A 178 -14.04 2.04 15.35
N LEU A 179 -13.50 2.66 14.30
CA LEU A 179 -12.39 3.60 14.40
C LEU A 179 -12.73 4.84 15.23
N ALA A 180 -14.00 5.24 15.30
CA ALA A 180 -14.44 6.36 16.14
C ALA A 180 -14.22 6.09 17.63
N GLU A 181 -14.34 4.82 18.05
CA GLU A 181 -14.25 4.38 19.44
C GLU A 181 -12.92 3.66 19.75
N THR A 182 -12.10 3.40 18.73
CA THR A 182 -10.83 2.68 18.86
C THR A 182 -9.84 3.49 19.71
N LYS A 183 -9.41 2.89 20.83
CA LYS A 183 -8.46 3.49 21.75
C LYS A 183 -7.03 3.35 21.22
N PRO A 184 -6.09 4.22 21.64
CA PRO A 184 -4.68 4.05 21.33
C PRO A 184 -4.16 2.68 21.82
N GLY A 185 -3.55 1.93 20.91
CA GLY A 185 -2.96 0.62 21.17
C GLY A 185 -1.44 0.70 21.25
N LYS A 186 -0.76 -0.18 20.49
CA LYS A 186 0.70 -0.25 20.46
C LYS A 186 1.31 1.09 20.02
N GLY A 187 2.28 1.58 20.79
CA GLY A 187 2.95 2.86 20.52
C GLY A 187 2.14 4.12 20.84
N GLY A 188 0.95 3.99 21.46
CA GLY A 188 0.07 5.14 21.73
C GLY A 188 -0.66 5.65 20.48
N GLU A 189 -0.73 4.83 19.44
CA GLU A 189 -1.37 5.12 18.17
C GLU A 189 -2.69 4.38 18.01
N ILE A 190 -3.64 4.95 17.26
CA ILE A 190 -4.86 4.28 16.81
C ILE A 190 -4.47 3.35 15.65
N GLN A 191 -4.36 2.06 15.95
CA GLN A 191 -3.95 1.04 14.99
C GLN A 191 -5.13 0.56 14.14
N LEU A 192 -4.91 0.39 12.84
CA LEU A 192 -5.92 -0.21 11.96
C LEU A 192 -6.17 -1.68 12.33
N THR A 193 -5.13 -2.41 12.71
CA THR A 193 -5.22 -3.83 13.08
C THR A 193 -6.18 -4.08 14.24
N ASP A 194 -6.18 -3.19 15.25
CA ASP A 194 -7.10 -3.27 16.39
C ASP A 194 -8.56 -3.07 15.93
N ALA A 195 -8.81 -2.11 15.03
CA ALA A 195 -10.14 -1.87 14.49
C ALA A 195 -10.61 -2.99 13.55
N LEU A 196 -9.71 -3.56 12.73
CA LEU A 196 -10.02 -4.71 11.87
C LEU A 196 -10.33 -5.95 12.69
N LYS A 197 -9.67 -6.13 13.85
CA LYS A 197 -9.98 -7.23 14.77
C LYS A 197 -11.42 -7.14 15.28
N GLU A 198 -11.85 -5.95 15.69
CA GLU A 198 -13.24 -5.70 16.09
C GLU A 198 -14.22 -5.86 14.92
N LEU A 199 -13.83 -5.46 13.71
CA LEU A 199 -14.65 -5.63 12.51
C LEU A 199 -14.87 -7.11 12.18
N ALA A 200 -13.83 -7.94 12.31
CA ALA A 200 -13.90 -9.38 12.09
C ALA A 200 -14.82 -10.12 13.08
N LEU A 201 -15.23 -9.48 14.18
CA LEU A 201 -16.26 -10.00 15.09
C LEU A 201 -17.69 -9.70 14.62
N GLN A 202 -17.85 -8.74 13.71
CA GLN A 202 -19.14 -8.24 13.22
C GLN A 202 -19.49 -8.74 11.83
N GLU A 203 -18.48 -8.96 10.98
CA GLU A 203 -18.62 -9.49 9.62
C GLU A 203 -17.52 -10.51 9.32
N ASP A 204 -17.78 -11.41 8.36
CA ASP A 204 -16.75 -12.30 7.84
C ASP A 204 -15.61 -11.46 7.23
N MET A 205 -14.37 -11.92 7.30
CA MET A 205 -13.24 -11.23 6.69
C MET A 205 -12.29 -12.26 6.09
N TYR A 206 -11.69 -11.92 4.94
CA TYR A 206 -10.74 -12.79 4.25
C TYR A 206 -9.38 -12.12 4.11
N ALA A 207 -8.34 -12.95 4.10
CA ALA A 207 -6.98 -12.55 3.74
C ALA A 207 -6.59 -13.26 2.45
N TYR A 208 -5.95 -12.52 1.54
CA TYR A 208 -5.55 -13.00 0.23
C TYR A 208 -4.03 -12.91 0.06
N ASP A 209 -3.38 -14.08 -0.09
CA ASP A 209 -1.97 -14.22 -0.39
C ASP A 209 -1.70 -13.86 -1.85
N PHE A 210 -1.51 -12.57 -2.10
CA PHE A 210 -1.43 -12.03 -3.44
C PHE A 210 -0.17 -12.46 -4.18
N VAL A 211 -0.31 -12.57 -5.50
CA VAL A 211 0.82 -12.85 -6.39
C VAL A 211 1.55 -11.56 -6.71
N GLY A 212 2.82 -11.51 -6.37
CA GLY A 212 3.71 -10.39 -6.68
C GLY A 212 4.89 -10.34 -5.71
N LYS A 213 5.88 -9.54 -6.07
CA LYS A 213 7.00 -9.22 -5.20
C LYS A 213 6.73 -7.90 -4.49
N ARG A 214 6.70 -7.95 -3.16
CA ARG A 214 6.66 -6.76 -2.31
C ARG A 214 8.07 -6.22 -2.10
N TYR A 215 8.18 -4.89 -2.11
CA TYR A 215 9.30 -4.13 -1.59
C TYR A 215 8.78 -3.20 -0.51
N ASP A 216 9.36 -3.29 0.68
CA ASP A 216 9.17 -2.31 1.74
C ASP A 216 10.14 -1.15 1.50
N VAL A 217 9.65 -0.07 0.91
CA VAL A 217 10.43 1.14 0.64
C VAL A 217 10.44 2.11 1.82
N GLY A 218 9.77 1.77 2.93
CA GLY A 218 9.89 2.47 4.21
C GLY A 218 11.25 2.24 4.87
N ASN A 219 11.92 1.13 4.54
CA ASN A 219 13.28 0.86 4.98
C ASN A 219 14.32 1.09 3.86
N LYS A 220 15.55 1.45 4.26
CA LYS A 220 16.62 1.83 3.31
C LYS A 220 17.00 0.71 2.35
N GLN A 221 17.01 -0.54 2.83
CA GLN A 221 17.43 -1.69 2.03
C GLN A 221 16.39 -1.99 0.94
N GLY A 222 15.11 -2.09 1.32
CA GLY A 222 14.03 -2.36 0.38
C GLY A 222 13.83 -1.23 -0.64
N PHE A 223 14.09 0.03 -0.28
CA PHE A 223 14.14 1.14 -1.23
C PHE A 223 15.20 0.93 -2.34
N LEU A 224 16.40 0.49 -1.96
CA LEU A 224 17.49 0.23 -2.92
C LEU A 224 17.16 -0.98 -3.81
N GLU A 225 16.66 -2.07 -3.23
CA GLU A 225 16.22 -3.25 -3.98
C GLU A 225 15.11 -2.93 -4.98
N ALA A 226 14.10 -2.17 -4.55
CA ALA A 226 13.03 -1.70 -5.42
C ALA A 226 13.58 -0.86 -6.58
N THR A 227 14.52 0.04 -6.30
CA THR A 227 15.13 0.91 -7.31
C THR A 227 15.91 0.09 -8.34
N VAL A 228 16.76 -0.83 -7.88
CA VAL A 228 17.58 -1.68 -8.76
C VAL A 228 16.69 -2.55 -9.65
N GLU A 229 15.73 -3.27 -9.07
CA GLU A 229 14.89 -4.17 -9.85
C GLU A 229 13.92 -3.43 -10.78
N THR A 230 13.49 -2.22 -10.41
CA THR A 230 12.69 -1.38 -11.31
C THR A 230 13.52 -0.91 -12.50
N ALA A 231 14.77 -0.48 -12.30
CA ALA A 231 15.66 -0.09 -13.38
C ALA A 231 15.95 -1.28 -14.33
N LEU A 232 16.17 -2.48 -13.78
CA LEU A 232 16.46 -3.68 -14.58
C LEU A 232 15.25 -4.25 -15.35
N ARG A 233 14.03 -3.74 -15.07
CA ARG A 233 12.82 -4.07 -15.84
C ARG A 233 12.54 -3.11 -16.98
N ARG A 234 13.23 -1.96 -17.00
CA ARG A 234 13.03 -0.91 -18.00
C ARG A 234 13.90 -1.17 -19.22
N GLU A 235 13.29 -1.42 -20.37
CA GLU A 235 14.03 -1.69 -21.63
C GLU A 235 14.99 -0.55 -21.99
N ASP A 236 14.64 0.69 -21.66
CA ASP A 236 15.46 1.87 -21.94
C ASP A 236 16.66 2.07 -21.00
N LEU A 237 16.70 1.36 -19.85
CA LEU A 237 17.76 1.52 -18.84
C LEU A 237 18.50 0.23 -18.51
N LYS A 238 17.89 -0.93 -18.76
CA LYS A 238 18.32 -2.24 -18.25
C LYS A 238 19.76 -2.55 -18.63
N ASP A 239 20.12 -2.43 -19.90
CA ASP A 239 21.40 -2.92 -20.40
C ASP A 239 22.57 -2.09 -19.86
N GLU A 240 22.51 -0.76 -19.98
CA GLU A 240 23.55 0.14 -19.45
C GLU A 240 23.68 0.02 -17.93
N PHE A 241 22.56 -0.06 -17.22
CA PHE A 241 22.57 -0.16 -15.76
C PHE A 241 23.08 -1.52 -15.27
N LEU A 242 22.75 -2.61 -15.96
CA LEU A 242 23.25 -3.94 -15.62
C LEU A 242 24.76 -4.02 -15.79
N GLU A 243 25.31 -3.48 -16.87
CA GLU A 243 26.76 -3.38 -17.07
C GLU A 243 27.44 -2.60 -15.94
N TYR A 244 26.83 -1.49 -15.51
CA TYR A 244 27.33 -0.72 -14.37
C TYR A 244 27.35 -1.55 -13.07
N LEU A 245 26.26 -2.28 -12.77
CA LEU A 245 26.18 -3.12 -11.57
C LEU A 245 27.25 -4.22 -11.57
N VAL A 246 27.48 -4.88 -12.72
CA VAL A 246 28.54 -5.88 -12.86
C VAL A 246 29.90 -5.28 -12.52
N ARG A 247 30.24 -4.10 -13.07
CA ARG A 247 31.50 -3.41 -12.77
C ARG A 247 31.65 -3.07 -11.29
N VAL A 248 30.57 -2.64 -10.63
CA VAL A 248 30.58 -2.34 -9.20
C VAL A 248 30.84 -3.62 -8.39
N VAL A 249 30.14 -4.71 -8.70
CA VAL A 249 30.32 -5.99 -8.01
C VAL A 249 31.73 -6.54 -8.22
N GLU A 250 32.26 -6.51 -9.45
CA GLU A 250 33.63 -6.94 -9.75
C GLU A 250 34.66 -6.15 -8.95
N LYS A 251 34.49 -4.83 -8.85
CA LYS A 251 35.37 -3.96 -8.05
C LYS A 251 35.33 -4.31 -6.56
N GLU A 252 34.14 -4.45 -5.98
CA GLU A 252 33.99 -4.73 -4.55
C GLU A 252 34.44 -6.16 -4.21
N VAL A 253 34.10 -7.16 -5.02
CA VAL A 253 34.54 -8.56 -4.81
C VAL A 253 36.05 -8.70 -5.03
N GLY A 254 36.62 -7.96 -5.98
CA GLY A 254 38.07 -7.87 -6.19
C GLY A 254 38.79 -7.24 -4.99
N ALA A 255 38.27 -6.13 -4.45
CA ALA A 255 38.80 -5.47 -3.26
C ALA A 255 38.71 -6.35 -2.01
N VAL A 256 37.61 -7.09 -1.84
CA VAL A 256 37.44 -8.04 -0.71
C VAL A 256 38.47 -9.18 -0.76
N ARG A 257 38.83 -9.67 -1.95
CA ARG A 257 39.88 -10.69 -2.11
C ARG A 257 41.28 -10.17 -1.77
N GLU A 258 41.59 -8.92 -2.09
CA GLU A 258 42.87 -8.30 -1.73
C GLU A 258 43.00 -8.05 -0.22
N VAL A 259 41.92 -7.64 0.44
CA VAL A 259 41.91 -7.42 1.91
C VAL A 259 42.01 -8.74 2.69
N ALA A 260 41.38 -9.82 2.20
CA ALA A 260 41.48 -11.15 2.80
C ALA A 260 42.91 -11.73 2.71
N CYS A 261 43.63 -11.48 1.62
CA CYS A 261 45.02 -11.93 1.47
C CYS A 261 46.02 -11.17 2.38
N CYS A 262 45.65 -10.00 2.91
CA CYS A 262 46.52 -9.19 3.79
C CYS A 262 46.40 -9.53 5.28
N HIS A 263 45.44 -10.39 5.68
CA HIS A 263 45.26 -10.79 7.09
C HIS A 263 45.85 -12.17 7.43
N ASP A 264 46.40 -12.89 6.45
CA ASP A 264 47.04 -14.22 6.62
C ASP A 264 48.59 -14.17 6.51
N LYS A 265 49.23 -13.08 6.95
CA LYS A 265 50.70 -12.98 7.03
C LYS A 265 51.20 -12.56 8.41
#